data_AF-A0A846X476-F1
#
_entry.id   AF-A0A846X476-F1
#
_cell.length_a   1.000
_cell.length_b   1.000
_cell.length_c   1.000
_cell.angle_alpha   90.00
_cell.angle_beta   90.00
_cell.angle_gamma   90.00
#
_symmetry.space_group_name_H-M   'P 1'
#
loop_
_entity.id
_entity.type
_entity.pdbx_description
1 polymer ?
#
loop_
_entity_poly.entity_id
_entity_poly.type
_entity_poly.pdbx_seq_one_letter_code
_entity_poly.pdbx_strand_id
1 'polypeptide(L)'
;MNEYSYLVDNNVLSKLSREQRSSQFFRDQCRIPSEVLHEARDYPDINALKQLEYPTTPDVLLRLQQIMTTIPTTDTRLVDLYANKGNADPLILACALDAQRRDEVYLWAPTWAVVSDDHAVQDKARELGIELRTGDQLVATLTR
;
A
#
# COMPACT_ATOMS: atom_id res chain seq x y z
N MET A 1 -10.22 -11.80 17.02
CA MET A 1 -9.59 -12.00 15.70
C MET A 1 -9.25 -10.61 15.22
N ASN A 2 -7.98 -10.25 15.04
CA ASN A 2 -7.64 -8.89 14.60
C ASN A 2 -8.15 -8.69 13.18
N GLU A 3 -8.83 -7.57 12.94
CA GLU A 3 -9.29 -7.17 11.62
C GLU A 3 -8.08 -6.75 10.76
N TYR A 4 -8.17 -6.93 9.44
CA TYR A 4 -7.11 -6.54 8.52
C TYR A 4 -7.45 -5.24 7.83
N SER A 5 -6.49 -4.33 7.74
CA SER A 5 -6.56 -3.16 6.86
C SER A 5 -5.50 -3.29 5.77
N TYR A 6 -5.83 -2.86 4.56
CA TYR A 6 -5.05 -3.15 3.35
C TYR A 6 -4.57 -1.85 2.71
N LEU A 7 -3.27 -1.71 2.49
CA LEU A 7 -2.70 -0.66 1.65
C LEU A 7 -2.50 -1.21 0.24
N VAL A 8 -3.16 -0.61 -0.74
CA VAL A 8 -3.21 -1.13 -2.12
C VAL A 8 -2.23 -0.36 -3.00
N ASP A 9 -1.34 -1.09 -3.68
CA ASP A 9 -0.42 -0.51 -4.67
C ASP A 9 -1.12 -0.19 -6.00
N ASN A 10 -0.46 0.57 -6.88
CA ASN A 10 -1.04 0.94 -8.16
C ASN A 10 -1.26 -0.27 -9.09
N ASN A 11 -0.32 -1.22 -9.10
CA ASN A 11 -0.41 -2.39 -9.99
C ASN A 11 -1.65 -3.23 -9.66
N VAL A 12 -1.89 -3.52 -8.39
CA VAL A 12 -3.07 -4.23 -7.91
C VAL A 12 -4.32 -3.39 -8.17
N LEU A 13 -4.32 -2.09 -7.83
CA LEU A 13 -5.45 -1.20 -8.07
C LEU A 13 -5.89 -1.19 -9.54
N SER A 14 -4.93 -1.25 -10.47
CA SER A 14 -5.15 -1.27 -11.92
C SER A 14 -5.77 -2.56 -12.44
N LYS A 15 -5.57 -3.67 -11.73
CA LYS A 15 -6.15 -4.98 -12.08
C LYS A 15 -7.56 -5.16 -11.54
N LEU A 16 -7.96 -4.39 -10.53
CA LEU A 16 -9.31 -4.47 -9.98
C LEU A 16 -10.33 -3.89 -10.96
N SER A 17 -11.49 -4.53 -11.07
CA SER A 17 -12.63 -3.96 -11.77
C SER A 17 -13.24 -2.79 -10.99
N ARG A 18 -14.05 -1.98 -11.65
CA ARG A 18 -14.79 -0.89 -11.00
C ARG A 18 -15.76 -1.42 -9.94
N GLU A 19 -16.39 -2.56 -10.21
CA GLU A 19 -17.30 -3.26 -9.28
C GLU A 19 -16.53 -3.72 -8.04
N GLN A 20 -15.32 -4.26 -8.22
CA GLN A 20 -14.45 -4.67 -7.11
C GLN A 20 -14.02 -3.48 -6.24
N ARG A 21 -13.57 -2.37 -6.86
CA ARG A 21 -13.22 -1.13 -6.14
C ARG A 21 -14.41 -0.47 -5.44
N SER A 22 -15.63 -0.72 -5.92
CA SER A 22 -16.87 -0.24 -5.31
C SER A 22 -17.56 -1.27 -4.40
N SER A 23 -16.90 -2.37 -4.08
CA SER A 23 -17.40 -3.30 -3.06
C SER A 23 -17.38 -2.66 -1.67
N GLN A 24 -18.23 -3.14 -0.76
CA GLN A 24 -18.22 -2.68 0.62
C GLN A 24 -16.90 -2.99 1.32
N PHE A 25 -16.38 -4.22 1.13
CA PHE A 25 -15.10 -4.62 1.69
C PHE A 25 -13.97 -3.67 1.30
N PHE A 26 -13.87 -3.30 0.02
CA PHE A 26 -12.82 -2.41 -0.45
C PHE A 26 -12.90 -1.03 0.22
N ARG A 27 -14.11 -0.46 0.33
CA ARG A 27 -14.29 0.86 0.97
C ARG A 27 -13.97 0.84 2.46
N ASP A 28 -14.35 -0.23 3.15
CA ASP A 28 -14.23 -0.28 4.60
C ASP A 28 -12.78 -0.61 5.00
N GLN A 29 -12.16 -1.59 4.32
CA GLN A 29 -10.89 -2.20 4.74
C GLN A 29 -9.67 -1.76 3.93
N CYS A 30 -9.82 -1.19 2.74
CA CYS A 30 -8.68 -0.76 1.92
C CYS A 30 -8.41 0.75 2.05
N ARG A 31 -7.12 1.09 1.98
CA ARG A 31 -6.62 2.46 1.88
C ARG A 31 -5.62 2.55 0.73
N ILE A 32 -5.53 3.73 0.12
CA ILE A 32 -4.76 3.97 -1.08
C ILE A 32 -3.78 5.12 -0.79
N PRO A 33 -2.46 4.90 -0.82
CA PRO A 33 -1.48 5.97 -0.66
C PRO A 33 -1.72 7.14 -1.63
N SER A 34 -1.46 8.38 -1.20
CA SER A 34 -1.66 9.58 -2.05
C SER A 34 -0.99 9.48 -3.42
N GLU A 35 0.20 8.88 -3.50
CA GLU A 35 0.93 8.70 -4.77
C GLU A 35 0.18 7.75 -5.72
N VAL A 36 -0.32 6.64 -5.20
CA VAL A 36 -1.15 5.69 -5.98
C VAL A 36 -2.43 6.36 -6.48
N LEU A 37 -3.05 7.23 -5.66
CA LEU A 37 -4.19 8.04 -6.11
C LEU A 37 -3.82 9.06 -7.19
N HIS A 38 -2.61 9.62 -7.14
CA HIS A 38 -2.12 10.55 -8.14
C HIS A 38 -1.94 9.86 -9.50
N GLU A 39 -1.46 8.61 -9.51
CA GLU A 39 -1.37 7.77 -10.70
C GLU A 39 -2.75 7.33 -11.21
N ALA A 40 -3.68 7.02 -10.31
CA ALA A 40 -5.05 6.62 -10.66
C ALA A 40 -6.00 7.78 -11.01
N ARG A 41 -5.49 9.03 -11.12
CA ARG A 41 -6.32 10.24 -11.28
C ARG A 41 -7.28 10.22 -12.47
N ASP A 42 -6.95 9.46 -13.50
CA ASP A 42 -7.73 9.34 -14.73
C ASP A 42 -8.82 8.25 -14.64
N TYR A 43 -8.97 7.59 -13.50
CA TYR A 43 -9.99 6.57 -13.30
C TYR A 43 -11.38 7.20 -13.26
N PRO A 44 -12.40 6.57 -13.87
CA PRO A 44 -13.76 7.10 -13.90
C PRO A 44 -14.40 7.21 -12.50
N ASP A 45 -13.91 6.43 -11.55
CA ASP A 45 -14.36 6.36 -10.16
C ASP A 45 -13.42 7.07 -9.17
N ILE A 46 -12.48 7.91 -9.65
CA ILE A 46 -11.48 8.60 -8.82
C ILE A 46 -12.08 9.36 -7.63
N ASN A 47 -13.25 9.97 -7.78
CA ASN A 47 -13.90 10.72 -6.68
C ASN A 47 -14.25 9.83 -5.49
N ALA A 48 -14.62 8.56 -5.74
CA ALA A 48 -14.84 7.58 -4.68
C ALA A 48 -13.51 7.09 -4.10
N LEU A 49 -12.51 6.82 -4.95
CA LEU A 49 -11.19 6.36 -4.52
C LEU A 49 -10.46 7.36 -3.62
N LYS A 50 -10.63 8.66 -3.87
CA LYS A 50 -10.08 9.74 -3.02
C LYS A 50 -10.57 9.68 -1.56
N GLN A 51 -11.74 9.10 -1.30
CA GLN A 51 -12.23 8.92 0.07
C GLN A 51 -11.46 7.83 0.85
N LEU A 52 -10.65 7.03 0.14
CA LEU A 52 -9.86 5.94 0.69
C LEU A 52 -8.38 6.34 0.84
N GLU A 53 -8.06 7.62 0.68
CA GLU A 53 -6.69 8.13 0.74
C GLU A 53 -6.01 7.81 2.07
N TYR A 54 -4.79 7.28 1.98
CA TYR A 54 -3.81 7.32 3.05
C TYR A 54 -2.84 8.47 2.78
N PRO A 55 -2.91 9.59 3.53
CA PRO A 55 -2.17 10.79 3.19
C PRO A 55 -0.66 10.64 3.42
N THR A 56 0.14 11.18 2.51
CA THR A 56 1.59 11.35 2.72
C THR A 56 1.84 12.45 3.76
N THR A 57 1.97 12.06 5.02
CA THR A 57 2.26 12.96 6.15
C THR A 57 3.77 13.06 6.44
N PRO A 58 4.22 14.03 7.25
CA PRO A 58 5.63 14.08 7.68
C PRO A 58 6.12 12.79 8.35
N ASP A 59 5.27 12.09 9.11
CA ASP A 59 5.62 10.82 9.75
C ASP A 59 5.82 9.69 8.72
N VAL A 60 5.01 9.67 7.65
CA VAL A 60 5.22 8.77 6.50
C VAL A 60 6.57 9.07 5.85
N LEU A 61 6.90 10.36 5.62
CA LEU A 61 8.17 10.74 5.02
C LEU A 61 9.39 10.40 5.91
N LEU A 62 9.26 10.50 7.22
CA LEU A 62 10.30 10.08 8.16
C LEU A 62 10.58 8.57 8.03
N ARG A 63 9.54 7.74 7.91
CA ARG A 63 9.69 6.29 7.72
C ARG A 63 10.23 5.95 6.35
N LEU A 64 9.82 6.68 5.33
CA LEU A 64 10.39 6.57 4.01
C LEU A 64 11.91 6.77 4.08
N GLN A 65 12.37 7.83 4.75
CA GLN A 65 13.80 8.06 4.95
C GLN A 65 14.48 6.87 5.65
N GLN A 66 13.86 6.32 6.71
CA GLN A 66 14.38 5.15 7.41
C GLN A 66 14.52 3.95 6.48
N ILE A 67 13.50 3.63 5.69
CA ILE A 67 13.54 2.53 4.71
C ILE A 67 14.65 2.78 3.69
N MET A 68 14.74 4.00 3.14
CA MET A 68 15.76 4.36 2.15
C MET A 68 17.18 4.19 2.68
N THR A 69 17.43 4.40 3.97
CA THR A 69 18.76 4.19 4.56
C THR A 69 19.21 2.72 4.61
N THR A 70 18.27 1.79 4.42
CA THR A 70 18.52 0.35 4.43
C THR A 70 18.66 -0.25 3.02
N ILE A 71 18.50 0.56 1.97
CA ILE A 71 18.61 0.12 0.58
C ILE A 71 20.05 0.40 0.11
N PRO A 72 20.82 -0.60 -0.34
CA PRO A 72 22.12 -0.37 -0.93
C PRO A 72 22.01 0.57 -2.14
N THR A 73 22.95 1.50 -2.31
CA THR A 73 22.94 2.42 -3.47
C THR A 73 23.09 1.72 -4.82
N THR A 74 23.49 0.45 -4.82
CA THR A 74 23.58 -0.42 -6.00
C THR A 74 22.28 -1.15 -6.32
N ASP A 75 21.29 -1.14 -5.42
CA ASP A 75 20.00 -1.80 -5.62
C ASP A 75 18.97 -0.83 -6.18
N THR A 76 18.71 -0.95 -7.48
CA THR A 76 17.73 -0.14 -8.20
C THR A 76 16.37 -0.83 -8.35
N ARG A 77 16.18 -2.03 -7.77
CA ARG A 77 14.96 -2.81 -7.97
C ARG A 77 13.76 -2.21 -7.24
N LEU A 78 14.00 -1.66 -6.05
CA LEU A 78 12.99 -0.99 -5.23
C LEU A 78 12.88 0.52 -5.53
N VAL A 79 13.95 1.11 -6.07
CA VAL A 79 14.04 2.53 -6.40
C VAL A 79 14.59 2.65 -7.82
N ASP A 80 13.73 2.46 -8.81
CA ASP A 80 14.08 2.67 -10.21
C ASP A 80 13.70 4.09 -10.66
N LEU A 81 14.61 5.04 -10.43
CA LEU A 81 14.46 6.43 -10.87
C LEU A 81 14.60 6.60 -12.40
N TYR A 82 15.06 5.58 -13.13
CA TYR A 82 15.40 5.70 -14.55
C TYR A 82 14.26 5.31 -15.49
N ALA A 83 13.28 4.53 -15.02
CA ALA A 83 12.15 4.10 -15.83
C ALA A 83 11.00 5.11 -15.90
N ASN A 84 11.04 6.23 -15.16
CA ASN A 84 9.88 7.11 -14.94
C ASN A 84 8.64 6.33 -14.43
N LYS A 85 8.90 5.16 -13.82
CA LYS A 85 7.94 4.22 -13.26
C LYS A 85 8.41 3.91 -11.85
N GLY A 86 8.37 4.89 -10.94
CA GLY A 86 8.64 4.67 -9.52
C GLY A 86 7.66 3.64 -8.97
N ASN A 87 7.97 2.36 -9.12
CA ASN A 87 6.97 1.31 -8.97
C ASN A 87 7.57 0.09 -8.31
N ALA A 88 7.93 0.33 -7.06
CA ALA A 88 7.89 -0.60 -5.94
C ALA A 88 8.05 0.24 -4.66
N ASP A 89 7.25 1.31 -4.55
CA ASP A 89 7.60 2.47 -3.75
C ASP A 89 7.85 2.14 -2.28
N PRO A 90 9.04 2.46 -1.74
CA PRO A 90 9.26 2.50 -0.29
C PRO A 90 8.21 3.34 0.45
N LEU A 91 7.45 4.19 -0.24
CA LEU A 91 6.34 4.95 0.31
C LEU A 91 5.17 4.08 0.78
N ILE A 92 4.75 3.03 0.04
CA ILE A 92 3.65 2.16 0.53
C ILE A 92 4.06 1.41 1.80
N LEU A 93 5.33 0.99 1.86
CA LEU A 93 5.93 0.39 3.06
C LEU A 93 6.00 1.40 4.21
N ALA A 94 6.33 2.66 3.91
CA ALA A 94 6.35 3.74 4.89
C ALA A 94 4.95 4.02 5.46
N CYS A 95 3.91 4.03 4.60
CA CYS A 95 2.52 4.11 5.03
C CYS A 95 2.13 2.95 5.94
N ALA A 96 2.57 1.72 5.63
CA ALA A 96 2.27 0.55 6.47
C ALA A 96 2.91 0.66 7.85
N LEU A 97 4.19 1.04 7.93
CA LEU A 97 4.87 1.26 9.21
C LEU A 97 4.23 2.41 10.00
N ASP A 98 3.78 3.46 9.31
CA ASP A 98 3.06 4.58 9.93
C ASP A 98 1.75 4.14 10.55
N ALA A 99 0.94 3.41 9.79
CA ALA A 99 -0.34 2.93 10.24
C ALA A 99 -0.20 1.94 11.42
N GLN A 100 0.75 1.01 11.34
CA GLN A 100 1.07 0.10 12.45
C GLN A 100 1.42 0.88 13.72
N ARG A 101 2.30 1.88 13.63
CA ARG A 101 2.72 2.68 14.79
C ARG A 101 1.58 3.53 15.36
N ARG A 102 0.74 4.11 14.50
CA ARG A 102 -0.43 4.88 14.94
C ARG A 102 -1.37 4.00 15.75
N ASP A 103 -1.52 2.74 15.35
CA ASP A 103 -2.43 1.81 15.99
C ASP A 103 -1.80 1.00 17.14
N GLU A 104 -0.48 1.05 17.36
CA GLU A 104 0.23 0.43 18.49
C GLU A 104 -0.36 0.79 19.87
N VAL A 105 -1.07 1.91 19.96
CA VAL A 105 -1.75 2.36 21.19
C VAL A 105 -2.95 1.50 21.56
N TYR A 106 -3.51 0.72 20.62
CA TYR A 106 -4.69 -0.11 20.83
C TYR A 106 -4.30 -1.55 21.19
N LEU A 107 -5.01 -2.12 22.18
CA LEU A 107 -4.82 -3.52 22.60
C LEU A 107 -5.19 -4.52 21.49
N TRP A 108 -6.10 -4.13 20.60
CA TRP A 108 -6.58 -4.93 19.47
C TRP A 108 -6.50 -4.11 18.18
N ALA A 109 -5.30 -3.65 17.86
CA ALA A 109 -5.02 -2.95 16.61
C ALA A 109 -5.31 -3.83 15.38
N PRO A 110 -5.78 -3.26 14.27
CA PRO A 110 -5.88 -3.99 13.01
C PRO A 110 -4.48 -4.37 12.52
N THR A 111 -4.39 -5.50 11.82
CA THR A 111 -3.17 -5.88 11.11
C THR A 111 -3.14 -5.16 9.76
N TRP A 112 -2.17 -4.27 9.59
CA TRP A 112 -1.94 -3.60 8.31
C TRP A 112 -1.15 -4.49 7.36
N ALA A 113 -1.74 -4.79 6.21
CA ALA A 113 -1.13 -5.55 5.13
C ALA A 113 -0.88 -4.67 3.91
N VAL A 114 0.29 -4.83 3.29
CA VAL A 114 0.59 -4.27 1.97
C VAL A 114 0.11 -5.25 0.92
N VAL A 115 -0.66 -4.75 -0.06
CA VAL A 115 -1.13 -5.54 -1.19
C VAL A 115 -0.31 -5.17 -2.41
N SER A 116 0.57 -6.08 -2.83
CA SER A 116 1.44 -5.88 -3.97
C SER A 116 1.85 -7.19 -4.61
N ASP A 117 1.88 -7.20 -5.95
CA ASP A 117 2.44 -8.29 -6.74
C ASP A 117 3.92 -8.04 -7.10
N ASP A 118 4.51 -6.92 -6.67
CA ASP A 118 5.90 -6.59 -6.92
C ASP A 118 6.85 -7.33 -5.97
N HIS A 119 7.83 -8.03 -6.52
CA HIS A 119 8.75 -8.84 -5.73
C HIS A 119 9.71 -8.01 -4.87
N ALA A 120 10.15 -6.83 -5.33
CA ALA A 120 11.02 -5.97 -4.53
C ALA A 120 10.26 -5.40 -3.33
N VAL A 121 9.00 -4.96 -3.51
CA VAL A 121 8.13 -4.54 -2.40
C VAL A 121 7.94 -5.68 -1.40
N GLN A 122 7.63 -6.89 -1.90
CA GLN A 122 7.41 -8.05 -1.04
C GLN A 122 8.68 -8.42 -0.25
N ASP A 123 9.84 -8.45 -0.89
CA ASP A 123 11.10 -8.75 -0.22
C ASP A 123 11.37 -7.73 0.88
N LYS A 124 11.20 -6.44 0.58
CA LYS A 124 11.43 -5.38 1.57
C LYS A 124 10.42 -5.39 2.71
N ALA A 125 9.15 -5.64 2.42
CA ALA A 125 8.13 -5.80 3.45
C ALA A 125 8.44 -6.97 4.39
N ARG A 126 8.92 -8.11 3.87
CA ARG A 126 9.36 -9.24 4.72
C ARG A 126 10.52 -8.85 5.63
N GLU A 127 11.51 -8.13 5.10
CA GLU A 127 12.64 -7.61 5.90
C GLU A 127 12.14 -6.70 7.04
N LEU A 128 11.12 -5.89 6.77
CA LEU A 128 10.54 -4.94 7.73
C LEU A 128 9.48 -5.56 8.66
N GLY A 129 9.15 -6.84 8.49
CA GLY A 129 8.09 -7.50 9.26
C GLY A 129 6.67 -7.00 8.94
N ILE A 130 6.45 -6.44 7.75
CA ILE A 130 5.15 -5.95 7.28
C ILE A 130 4.38 -7.12 6.65
N GLU A 131 3.11 -7.26 7.01
CA GLU A 131 2.24 -8.28 6.46
C GLU A 131 1.98 -8.05 4.97
N LEU A 132 1.99 -9.12 4.17
CA LEU A 132 1.82 -9.05 2.72
C LEU A 132 0.61 -9.82 2.23
N ARG A 133 -0.03 -9.28 1.19
CA ARG A 133 -1.02 -9.98 0.37
C ARG A 133 -0.74 -9.74 -1.11
N THR A 134 -1.08 -10.71 -1.95
CA THR A 134 -1.08 -10.52 -3.40
C THR A 134 -2.40 -9.93 -3.88
N GLY A 135 -2.44 -9.41 -5.10
CA GLY A 135 -3.67 -8.95 -5.73
C GLY A 135 -4.74 -10.05 -5.78
N ASP A 136 -4.34 -11.29 -6.11
CA ASP A 136 -5.25 -12.43 -6.14
C ASP A 136 -5.85 -12.75 -4.77
N GLN A 137 -5.07 -12.62 -3.69
CA GLN A 137 -5.55 -12.82 -2.32
C GLN A 137 -6.54 -11.73 -1.92
N LEU A 138 -6.31 -10.48 -2.32
CA LEU A 138 -7.27 -9.40 -2.12
C LEU A 138 -8.56 -9.70 -2.89
N VAL A 139 -8.47 -10.04 -4.18
CA VAL A 139 -9.64 -10.37 -5.02
C VAL A 139 -10.47 -11.50 -4.42
N ALA A 140 -9.84 -12.57 -3.93
CA ALA A 140 -10.51 -13.68 -3.27
C ALA A 140 -11.23 -13.28 -1.97
N THR A 141 -10.87 -12.13 -1.38
CA THR A 141 -11.51 -11.58 -0.18
C THR A 141 -12.67 -10.65 -0.56
N LEU A 142 -12.58 -9.94 -1.69
CA LEU A 142 -13.64 -9.06 -2.21
C LEU A 142 -14.89 -9.81 -2.67
N THR A 143 -14.78 -11.09 -3.00
CA THR A 143 -15.86 -11.94 -3.54
C THR A 143 -16.57 -12.80 -2.49
N ARG A 144 -16.18 -12.67 -1.21
CA ARG A 144 -16.86 -13.32 -0.08
C ARG A 144 -17.97 -12.44 0.47
#